data_AF-A0A196N3Q6-F1
#
_entry.id   AF-A0A196N3Q6-F1
#
_cell.length_a   1.000
_cell.length_b   1.000
_cell.length_c   1.000
_cell.angle_alpha   90.00
_cell.angle_beta   90.00
_cell.angle_gamma   90.00
#
_symmetry.space_group_name_H-M   'P 1'
#
loop_
_entity.id
_entity.type
_entity.pdbx_description
1 polymer ?
#
loop_
_entity_poly.entity_id
_entity_poly.type
_entity_poly.pdbx_seq_one_letter_code
_entity_poly.pdbx_strand_id
1 'polypeptide(L)'
;MRDDSLSRSDAPIDELALKEALTRVHDGGRLSNDDIRKMRASRKAAIAGGLGAVVLAITGLTIFRSPVNTAAEFSTKPGERRDVRLEDGSFVQLSGASHLTVTITSRGRYARLIAGEARFDIAHDASRPFIAHAGRAEAQVLGRCSTLT
;
A
#
# COMPACT_ATOMS: atom_id res chain seq x y z
N MET A 1 -22.32 -0.50 95.92
CA MET A 1 -20.84 -0.52 95.82
C MET A 1 -20.54 -1.35 94.58
N ARG A 2 -20.18 -0.75 93.42
CA ARG A 2 -18.81 -0.35 93.02
C ARG A 2 -17.87 -1.58 93.00
N ASP A 3 -17.24 -1.99 91.90
CA ASP A 3 -16.69 -1.22 90.79
C ASP A 3 -16.74 -1.98 89.45
N ASP A 4 -17.22 -1.28 88.41
CA ASP A 4 -16.65 -1.35 87.07
C ASP A 4 -15.34 -0.55 87.10
N SER A 5 -14.24 -1.12 86.60
CA SER A 5 -13.31 -0.45 85.67
C SER A 5 -11.90 -1.07 85.65
N LEU A 6 -11.42 -1.28 84.42
CA LEU A 6 -10.00 -1.27 84.00
C LEU A 6 -9.13 -2.50 84.31
N SER A 7 -9.15 -3.46 83.38
CA SER A 7 -7.89 -4.05 82.91
C SER A 7 -7.93 -4.20 81.39
N ARG A 8 -7.77 -3.06 80.73
CA ARG A 8 -7.34 -2.97 79.34
C ARG A 8 -5.81 -2.96 79.39
N SER A 9 -5.20 -4.14 79.45
CA SER A 9 -3.76 -4.33 79.36
C SER A 9 -3.52 -5.64 78.61
N ASP A 10 -2.95 -5.48 77.42
CA ASP A 10 -1.92 -6.36 76.87
C ASP A 10 -2.31 -7.83 76.75
N ALA A 11 -3.29 -8.14 75.90
CA ALA A 11 -3.23 -9.43 75.23
C ALA A 11 -1.91 -9.44 74.45
N PRO A 12 -0.92 -10.29 74.80
CA PRO A 12 0.28 -10.41 74.00
C PRO A 12 -0.21 -10.76 72.60
N ILE A 13 0.18 -9.96 71.60
CA ILE A 13 -0.10 -10.26 70.20
C ILE A 13 0.31 -11.71 70.02
N ASP A 14 -0.67 -12.58 69.77
CA ASP A 14 -0.46 -14.01 69.72
C ASP A 14 0.64 -14.28 68.69
N GLU A 15 1.80 -14.68 69.19
CA GLU A 15 3.02 -14.87 68.40
C GLU A 15 2.76 -15.90 67.30
N LEU A 16 1.80 -16.81 67.53
CA LEU A 16 1.36 -17.77 66.54
C LEU A 16 0.54 -17.11 65.43
N ALA A 17 -0.44 -16.28 65.77
CA ALA A 17 -1.21 -15.51 64.79
C ALA A 17 -0.32 -14.55 64.00
N LEU A 18 0.69 -13.94 64.64
CA LEU A 18 1.67 -13.08 63.98
C LEU A 18 2.59 -13.90 63.05
N LYS A 19 3.05 -15.08 63.49
CA LYS A 19 3.84 -16.00 62.66
C LYS A 19 3.04 -16.47 61.44
N GLU A 20 1.80 -16.90 61.62
CA GLU A 20 0.93 -17.30 60.52
C GLU A 20 0.68 -16.16 59.53
N ALA A 21 0.43 -14.94 60.03
CA ALA A 21 0.27 -13.77 59.19
C ALA A 21 1.56 -13.43 58.42
N LEU A 22 2.72 -13.51 59.06
CA LEU A 22 4.02 -13.28 58.43
C LEU A 22 4.35 -14.35 57.38
N THR A 23 4.04 -15.62 57.63
CA THR A 23 4.23 -16.71 56.66
C THR A 23 3.33 -16.52 55.44
N ARG A 24 2.05 -16.14 55.62
CA ARG A 24 1.15 -15.85 54.49
C ARG A 24 1.61 -14.67 53.63
N VAL A 25 2.19 -13.64 54.25
CA VAL A 25 2.75 -12.48 53.52
C VAL A 25 4.06 -12.85 52.83
N HIS A 26 4.85 -13.77 53.39
CA HIS A 26 6.07 -14.30 52.77
C HIS A 26 5.77 -15.20 51.56
N ASP A 27 4.70 -16.01 51.63
CA ASP A 27 4.20 -16.86 50.53
C ASP A 27 3.42 -16.10 49.47
N GLY A 28 3.04 -14.85 49.76
CA GLY A 28 2.50 -13.89 48.79
C GLY A 28 3.57 -13.50 47.79
N GLY A 29 3.87 -14.41 46.87
CA GLY A 29 4.93 -14.29 45.88
C GLY A 29 4.93 -12.91 45.23
N ARG A 30 5.97 -12.13 45.49
CA ARG A 30 6.21 -10.89 44.75
C ARG A 30 6.40 -11.31 43.29
N LEU A 31 5.54 -10.81 42.40
CA LEU A 31 5.78 -10.89 40.97
C LEU A 31 7.21 -10.39 40.74
N SER A 32 8.09 -11.27 40.25
CA SER A 32 9.47 -10.89 40.01
C SER A 32 9.47 -9.78 38.96
N ASN A 33 10.37 -8.80 39.11
CA ASN A 33 10.55 -7.76 38.10
C ASN A 33 10.82 -8.38 36.72
N ASP A 34 11.37 -9.60 36.68
CA ASP A 34 11.60 -10.38 35.46
C ASP A 34 10.30 -10.85 34.79
N ASP A 35 9.29 -11.22 35.56
CA ASP A 35 7.98 -11.64 35.04
C ASP A 35 7.25 -10.44 34.43
N ILE A 36 7.29 -9.29 35.12
CA ILE A 36 6.75 -8.02 34.62
C ILE A 36 7.49 -7.58 33.34
N ARG A 37 8.82 -7.77 33.27
CA ARG A 37 9.63 -7.45 32.09
C ARG A 37 9.32 -8.36 30.90
N LYS A 38 9.17 -9.67 31.12
CA LYS A 38 8.79 -10.65 30.08
C LYS A 38 7.39 -10.37 29.52
N MET A 39 6.43 -10.01 30.37
CA MET A 39 5.08 -9.62 29.94
C MET A 39 5.07 -8.32 29.11
N ARG A 40 5.92 -7.34 29.43
CA ARG A 40 6.03 -6.10 28.64
C ARG A 40 6.77 -6.31 27.32
N ALA A 41 7.81 -7.15 27.31
CA ALA A 41 8.57 -7.46 26.10
C ALA A 41 7.72 -8.24 25.07
N SER A 42 6.96 -9.23 25.51
CA SER A 42 6.04 -10.01 24.66
C SER A 42 4.92 -9.16 24.06
N ARG A 43 4.33 -8.24 24.83
CA ARG A 43 3.33 -7.29 24.30
C ARG A 43 3.91 -6.33 23.26
N LYS A 44 5.13 -5.81 23.47
CA LYS A 44 5.81 -4.94 22.50
C LYS A 44 6.15 -5.69 21.21
N ALA A 45 6.59 -6.95 21.31
CA ALA A 45 6.85 -7.79 20.14
C ALA A 45 5.59 -8.08 19.32
N ALA A 46 4.45 -8.34 19.99
CA ALA A 46 3.16 -8.56 19.31
C ALA A 46 2.66 -7.29 18.58
N ILE A 47 2.79 -6.11 19.20
CA ILE A 47 2.40 -4.83 18.57
C ILE A 47 3.32 -4.50 17.37
N ALA A 48 4.63 -4.72 17.51
CA ALA A 48 5.58 -4.51 16.42
C ALA A 48 5.35 -5.48 15.24
N GLY A 49 5.02 -6.74 15.52
CA GLY A 49 4.66 -7.73 14.50
C GLY A 49 3.35 -7.38 13.75
N GLY A 50 2.34 -6.87 14.47
CA GLY A 50 1.07 -6.45 13.88
C GLY A 50 1.21 -5.27 12.92
N LEU A 51 1.98 -4.25 13.28
CA LEU A 51 2.24 -3.09 12.41
C LEU A 51 3.02 -3.48 11.14
N GLY A 52 4.01 -4.37 11.28
CA GLY A 52 4.76 -4.87 10.13
C GLY A 52 3.87 -5.61 9.11
N ALA A 53 2.95 -6.44 9.59
CA ALA A 53 2.03 -7.19 8.73
C ALA A 53 1.06 -6.27 7.96
N VAL A 54 0.56 -5.20 8.60
CA VAL A 54 -0.34 -4.22 7.95
C VAL A 54 0.40 -3.45 6.86
N VAL A 55 1.62 -2.99 7.13
CA VAL A 55 2.42 -2.26 6.12
C VAL A 55 2.74 -3.15 4.93
N LEU A 56 3.11 -4.42 5.16
CA LEU A 56 3.35 -5.38 4.07
C LEU A 56 2.09 -5.70 3.28
N ALA A 57 0.92 -5.83 3.94
CA ALA A 57 -0.35 -6.07 3.27
C ALA A 57 -0.78 -4.89 2.39
N ILE A 58 -0.65 -3.65 2.89
CA ILE A 58 -0.96 -2.44 2.12
C ILE A 58 0.00 -2.30 0.94
N THR A 59 1.31 -2.45 1.18
CA THR A 59 2.33 -2.35 0.12
C THR A 59 2.12 -3.44 -0.94
N GLY A 60 1.91 -4.69 -0.52
CA GLY A 60 1.59 -5.80 -1.41
C GLY A 60 0.34 -5.55 -2.24
N LEU A 61 -0.74 -5.05 -1.63
CA LEU A 61 -1.98 -4.73 -2.34
C LEU A 61 -1.79 -3.60 -3.36
N THR A 62 -1.00 -2.57 -3.06
CA THR A 62 -0.73 -1.48 -4.00
C THR A 62 0.10 -1.93 -5.21
N ILE A 63 1.10 -2.78 -5.01
CA ILE A 63 1.93 -3.34 -6.10
C ILE A 63 1.08 -4.29 -6.95
N PHE A 64 0.30 -5.18 -6.32
CA PHE A 64 -0.52 -6.16 -7.04
C PHE A 64 -1.66 -5.53 -7.84
N ARG A 65 -2.15 -4.36 -7.42
CA ARG A 65 -3.19 -3.60 -8.13
C ARG A 65 -2.65 -2.58 -9.13
N SER A 66 -1.33 -2.38 -9.20
CA SER A 66 -0.75 -1.50 -10.20
C SER A 66 -0.79 -2.22 -11.56
N PRO A 67 -1.55 -1.71 -12.54
CA PRO A 67 -1.53 -2.29 -13.86
C PRO A 67 -0.10 -2.17 -14.39
N VAL A 68 0.53 -3.31 -14.68
CA VAL A 68 1.77 -3.34 -15.46
C VAL A 68 1.41 -2.82 -16.83
N ASN A 69 1.63 -1.52 -17.04
CA ASN A 69 1.38 -0.88 -18.32
C ASN A 69 2.50 -1.31 -19.27
N THR A 70 2.24 -2.34 -20.08
CA THR A 70 3.18 -2.76 -21.12
C THR A 70 3.23 -1.69 -22.19
N ALA A 71 4.40 -1.08 -22.38
CA ALA A 71 4.63 -0.17 -23.50
C ALA A 71 4.99 -1.01 -24.74
N ALA A 72 4.25 -0.80 -25.83
CA ALA A 72 4.56 -1.35 -27.14
C ALA A 72 5.48 -0.38 -27.89
N GLU A 73 6.59 -0.87 -28.43
CA GLU A 73 7.54 -0.08 -29.20
C GLU A 73 7.55 -0.53 -30.67
N PHE A 74 7.49 0.44 -31.57
CA PHE A 74 7.48 0.22 -33.01
C PHE A 74 8.54 1.10 -33.68
N SER A 75 9.37 0.47 -34.52
CA SER A 75 10.37 1.16 -35.32
C SER A 75 10.30 0.71 -36.79
N THR A 76 10.67 1.63 -37.69
CA THR A 76 10.79 1.39 -39.12
C THR A 76 12.14 1.85 -39.63
N LYS A 77 12.71 1.13 -40.61
CA LYS A 77 13.94 1.56 -41.28
C LYS A 77 13.67 2.69 -42.28
N PRO A 78 14.70 3.43 -42.73
CA PRO A 78 14.53 4.38 -43.84
C PRO A 78 13.93 3.71 -45.08
N GLY A 79 12.89 4.31 -45.65
CA GLY A 79 12.17 3.75 -46.81
C GLY A 79 11.14 2.65 -46.48
N GLU A 80 11.04 2.21 -45.23
CA GLU A 80 10.07 1.21 -44.79
C GLU A 80 8.80 1.88 -44.25
N ARG A 81 7.63 1.46 -44.74
CA ARG A 81 6.34 1.85 -44.15
C ARG A 81 5.71 0.65 -43.46
N ARG A 82 5.08 0.89 -42.31
CA ARG A 82 4.49 -0.18 -41.52
C ARG A 82 3.12 0.24 -40.98
N ASP A 83 2.15 -0.65 -41.20
CA ASP A 83 0.81 -0.50 -40.68
C ASP A 83 0.67 -1.41 -39.44
N VAL A 84 0.30 -0.81 -38.32
CA VAL A 84 0.22 -1.46 -37.02
C VAL A 84 -1.19 -1.31 -36.48
N ARG A 85 -1.80 -2.42 -36.09
CA ARG A 85 -3.06 -2.43 -35.33
C ARG A 85 -2.73 -2.50 -33.85
N LEU A 86 -3.23 -1.53 -33.08
CA LEU A 86 -3.06 -1.45 -31.64
C LEU A 86 -4.09 -2.32 -30.91
N GLU A 87 -3.81 -2.63 -29.64
CA GLU A 87 -4.68 -3.48 -28.81
C GLU A 87 -6.05 -2.87 -28.52
N ASP A 88 -6.17 -1.54 -28.60
CA ASP A 88 -7.44 -0.83 -28.45
C ASP A 88 -8.29 -0.82 -29.74
N GLY A 89 -7.79 -1.42 -30.82
CA GLY A 89 -8.42 -1.42 -32.13
C GLY A 89 -8.07 -0.21 -33.01
N SER A 90 -7.26 0.72 -32.53
CA SER A 90 -6.74 1.84 -33.32
C SER A 90 -5.72 1.35 -34.36
N PHE A 91 -5.54 2.13 -35.43
CA PHE A 91 -4.54 1.90 -36.46
C PHE A 91 -3.48 2.98 -36.46
N VAL A 92 -2.24 2.57 -36.70
CA VAL A 92 -1.10 3.47 -36.83
C VAL A 92 -0.32 3.14 -38.09
N GLN A 93 -0.08 4.17 -38.89
CA GLN A 93 0.76 4.12 -40.08
C GLN A 93 2.08 4.81 -39.78
N LEU A 94 3.18 4.05 -39.80
CA LEU A 94 4.54 4.53 -39.58
C LEU A 94 5.22 4.78 -40.91
N SER A 95 5.75 5.99 -41.11
CA SER A 95 6.62 6.33 -42.23
C SER A 95 8.04 5.79 -42.03
N GLY A 96 8.92 5.90 -43.03
CA GLY A 96 10.31 5.47 -42.91
C GLY A 96 11.09 6.24 -41.85
N ALA A 97 12.04 5.56 -41.21
CA ALA A 97 12.87 6.11 -40.13
C ALA A 97 12.05 6.66 -38.93
N SER A 98 10.98 5.95 -38.56
CA SER A 98 10.09 6.35 -37.46
C SER A 98 10.24 5.47 -36.24
N HIS A 99 10.18 6.07 -35.05
CA HIS A 99 10.24 5.40 -33.76
C HIS A 99 9.06 5.86 -32.90
N LEU A 100 8.19 4.94 -32.51
CA LEU A 100 6.96 5.19 -31.79
C LEU A 100 6.85 4.26 -30.57
N THR A 101 6.53 4.84 -29.42
CA THR A 101 6.15 4.09 -28.21
C THR A 101 4.67 4.34 -27.91
N VAL A 102 3.90 3.28 -27.65
CA VAL A 102 2.49 3.36 -27.28
C VAL A 102 2.29 2.68 -25.93
N THR A 103 1.58 3.34 -25.03
CA THR A 103 1.22 2.82 -23.71
C THR A 103 -0.28 2.95 -23.54
N ILE A 104 -0.95 1.79 -23.45
CA ILE A 104 -2.39 1.72 -23.22
C ILE A 104 -2.59 1.33 -21.76
N THR A 105 -3.38 2.13 -21.05
CA THR A 105 -3.67 1.93 -19.63
C THR A 105 -5.19 1.89 -19.41
N SER A 106 -5.62 1.51 -18.21
CA SER A 106 -7.04 1.59 -17.84
C SER A 106 -7.61 3.01 -17.83
N ARG A 107 -6.76 4.04 -17.71
CA ARG A 107 -7.17 5.45 -17.60
C ARG A 107 -7.03 6.26 -18.89
N GLY A 108 -6.29 5.75 -19.87
CA GLY A 108 -5.95 6.53 -21.06
C GLY A 108 -4.94 5.82 -21.96
N ARG A 109 -4.76 6.41 -23.14
CA ARG A 109 -3.90 5.91 -24.21
C ARG A 109 -2.87 6.98 -24.54
N TYR A 110 -1.59 6.61 -24.46
CA TYR A 110 -0.48 7.55 -24.62
C TYR A 110 0.41 7.06 -25.76
N ALA A 111 0.69 7.92 -26.73
CA ALA A 111 1.60 7.66 -27.82
C ALA A 111 2.74 8.69 -27.79
N ARG A 112 3.97 8.24 -27.99
CA ARG A 112 5.15 9.10 -28.07
C ARG A 112 5.92 8.78 -29.33
N LEU A 113 5.89 9.69 -30.29
CA LEU A 113 6.71 9.67 -31.49
C LEU A 113 8.06 10.32 -31.15
N ILE A 114 9.10 9.49 -31.16
CA ILE A 114 10.48 9.87 -30.84
C ILE A 114 11.15 10.48 -32.06
N ALA A 115 10.90 9.89 -33.23
CA ALA A 115 11.44 10.33 -34.52
C ALA A 115 10.53 9.91 -35.67
N GLY A 116 10.67 10.59 -36.81
CA GLY A 116 9.94 10.31 -38.05
C GLY A 116 8.52 10.85 -38.05
N GLU A 117 7.63 10.11 -38.71
CA GLU A 117 6.23 10.51 -38.90
C GLU A 117 5.32 9.31 -38.67
N ALA A 118 4.21 9.57 -37.98
CA ALA A 118 3.18 8.58 -37.76
C ALA A 118 1.80 9.19 -38.00
N ARG A 119 0.93 8.43 -38.67
CA ARG A 119 -0.48 8.77 -38.83
C ARG A 119 -1.30 7.86 -37.93
N PHE A 120 -2.16 8.46 -37.11
CA PHE A 120 -3.01 7.74 -36.17
C PHE A 120 -4.46 7.79 -36.65
N ASP A 121 -5.10 6.63 -36.70
CA ASP A 121 -6.54 6.47 -36.84
C ASP A 121 -7.05 5.81 -35.55
N ILE A 122 -7.66 6.61 -34.69
CA ILE A 122 -7.89 6.27 -33.29
C ILE A 122 -9.33 5.81 -33.09
N ALA A 123 -9.50 4.62 -32.51
CA ALA A 123 -10.82 4.13 -32.11
C ALA A 123 -11.45 5.08 -31.06
N HIS A 124 -12.70 5.47 -31.30
CA HIS A 124 -13.42 6.38 -30.41
C HIS A 124 -13.71 5.70 -29.06
N ASP A 125 -13.16 6.27 -27.99
CA ASP A 125 -13.43 5.85 -26.61
C ASP A 125 -13.26 7.08 -25.71
N ALA A 126 -14.40 7.65 -25.29
CA ALA A 126 -14.44 8.83 -24.43
C ALA A 126 -13.98 8.54 -22.99
N SER A 127 -14.02 7.28 -22.56
CA SER A 127 -13.59 6.88 -21.21
C SER A 127 -12.07 6.82 -21.08
N ARG A 128 -11.35 6.67 -22.20
CA ARG A 128 -9.89 6.59 -22.26
C ARG A 128 -9.37 7.54 -23.35
N PRO A 129 -9.07 8.81 -23.03
CA PRO A 129 -8.57 9.77 -24.01
C PRO A 129 -7.24 9.31 -24.62
N PHE A 130 -7.00 9.70 -25.88
CA PHE A 130 -5.76 9.42 -26.60
C PHE A 130 -4.90 10.68 -26.70
N ILE A 131 -3.68 10.59 -26.18
CA ILE A 131 -2.71 11.70 -26.13
C ILE A 131 -1.47 11.29 -26.93
N ALA A 132 -1.12 12.05 -27.96
CA ALA A 132 0.09 11.83 -28.75
C ALA A 132 1.09 12.98 -28.56
N HIS A 133 2.34 12.63 -28.26
CA HIS A 133 3.46 13.57 -28.20
C HIS A 133 4.43 13.28 -29.35
N ALA A 134 4.85 14.32 -30.07
CA ALA A 134 5.86 14.26 -31.13
C ALA A 134 6.93 15.35 -30.90
N GLY A 135 8.02 14.98 -30.22
CA GLY A 135 9.06 15.94 -29.82
C GLY A 135 8.51 17.06 -28.91
N ARG A 136 8.57 18.32 -29.37
CA ARG A 136 7.97 19.49 -28.68
C ARG A 136 6.51 19.74 -29.04
N ALA A 137 5.98 19.05 -30.05
CA ALA A 137 4.58 19.17 -30.45
C ALA A 137 3.75 18.16 -29.65
N GLU A 138 2.70 18.63 -28.98
CA GLU A 138 1.71 17.80 -28.33
C GLU A 138 0.41 17.87 -29.13
N ALA A 139 -0.06 16.72 -29.61
CA ALA A 139 -1.32 16.58 -30.32
C ALA A 139 -2.25 15.72 -29.46
N GLN A 140 -3.07 16.38 -28.64
CA GLN A 140 -4.14 15.71 -27.91
C GLN A 140 -5.36 15.57 -28.83
N VAL A 141 -5.71 14.34 -29.19
CA VAL A 141 -6.92 14.07 -29.97
C VAL A 141 -8.06 13.83 -29.00
N LEU A 142 -8.75 14.92 -28.62
CA LEU A 142 -10.10 14.83 -28.08
C LEU A 142 -11.01 14.56 -29.28
N GLY A 143 -11.58 13.34 -29.34
CA GLY A 143 -12.26 12.80 -30.52
C GLY A 143 -13.09 13.81 -31.31
N ARG A 144 -12.89 13.84 -32.62
CA ARG A 144 -13.68 14.68 -33.53
C ARG A 144 -15.10 14.11 -33.61
N CYS A 145 -16.09 14.87 -33.13
CA CYS A 145 -17.49 14.64 -33.49
C CYS A 145 -17.68 15.00 -34.96
N SER A 146 -18.17 14.06 -35.77
CA SER A 146 -18.78 14.35 -37.06
C SER A 146 -20.21 13.87 -37.01
N THR A 147 -21.13 14.80 -36.80
CA THR A 147 -22.54 14.63 -37.16
C THR A 147 -22.66 14.99 -38.62
N LEU A 148 -23.39 14.19 -39.42
CA LEU A 148 -24.25 14.61 -40.54
C LEU A 148 -24.69 13.37 -41.34
N THR A 149 -25.94 12.95 -41.17
CA THR A 149 -27.00 12.97 -42.20
C THR A 149 -28.34 12.81 -41.50
#